data_AF-A0A9X1IKV1-F1
#
_entry.id   AF-A0A9X1IKV1-F1
#
_cell.length_a   1.000
_cell.length_b   1.000
_cell.length_c   1.000
_cell.angle_alpha   90.00
_cell.angle_beta   90.00
_cell.angle_gamma   90.00
#
_symmetry.space_group_name_H-M   'P 1'
#
loop_
_entity.id
_entity.type
_entity.pdbx_description
1 polymer ?
#
loop_
_entity_poly.entity_id
_entity_poly.type
_entity_poly.pdbx_seq_one_letter_code
_entity_poly.pdbx_strand_id
1 'polypeptide(L)'
;MRPIAILTAVLGMAGLAAAGALALWVYPSSPASTDSDLRGAMANVGMLLDRSQQDLSSNPLARRSLPASAAARLDCIDCHVNNDPHRTLFGRDCQGCHTVDVWTVANFRHPSPRSENCVECHQAPPSHYMMHFRMMSQPMAGQPNAQVEQCFLCHQTDAWNNIRGVGWRKMH
;
A
#
# COMPACT_ATOMS: atom_id res chain seq x y z
N MET A 1 22.78 24.40 -17.33
CA MET A 1 24.21 24.26 -17.68
C MET A 1 24.89 25.61 -17.48
N ARG A 2 25.79 25.71 -16.47
CA ARG A 2 26.92 26.64 -16.21
C ARG A 2 26.66 28.18 -16.27
N PRO A 3 27.48 29.07 -15.65
CA PRO A 3 28.69 28.84 -14.84
C PRO A 3 28.76 29.65 -13.51
N ILE A 4 29.83 29.31 -12.78
CA ILE A 4 30.45 29.98 -11.64
C ILE A 4 31.05 31.34 -12.07
N ALA A 5 30.97 32.36 -11.20
CA ALA A 5 31.90 33.49 -11.21
C ALA A 5 32.29 33.84 -9.76
N ILE A 6 33.54 33.53 -9.44
CA ILE A 6 34.29 33.96 -8.26
C ILE A 6 34.74 35.39 -8.54
N LEU A 7 34.42 36.35 -7.66
CA LEU A 7 35.15 37.60 -7.59
C LEU A 7 35.57 37.87 -6.13
N THR A 8 36.85 37.62 -5.87
CA THR A 8 37.59 38.10 -4.72
C THR A 8 37.75 39.62 -4.83
N ALA A 9 37.30 40.36 -3.83
CA ALA A 9 37.73 41.73 -3.58
C ALA A 9 38.13 41.85 -2.10
N VAL A 10 39.43 41.63 -1.87
CA VAL A 10 40.14 42.15 -0.70
C VAL A 10 40.34 43.63 -0.95
N LEU A 11 39.87 44.50 -0.05
CA LEU A 11 40.44 45.83 0.20
C LEU A 11 39.73 46.50 1.40
N GLY A 12 40.52 46.97 2.36
CA GLY A 12 40.15 48.12 3.18
C GLY A 12 39.87 47.86 4.66
N MET A 13 40.89 47.44 5.42
CA MET A 13 40.94 47.78 6.85
C MET A 13 41.24 49.28 6.97
N ALA A 14 40.20 50.09 7.18
CA ALA A 14 40.33 51.46 7.66
C ALA A 14 39.50 51.58 8.95
N GLY A 15 40.22 51.61 10.07
CA GLY A 15 39.62 51.84 11.38
C GLY A 15 39.03 53.24 11.47
N LEU A 16 37.76 53.29 11.87
CA LEU A 16 37.17 54.45 12.54
C LEU A 16 36.54 53.92 13.81
N ALA A 17 37.19 54.26 14.92
CA ALA A 17 36.65 54.10 16.26
C ALA A 17 35.34 54.89 16.34
N ALA A 18 34.21 54.19 16.36
CA ALA A 18 32.92 54.74 16.74
C ALA A 18 32.48 54.03 18.02
N ALA A 19 32.22 54.84 19.04
CA ALA A 19 31.87 54.46 20.39
C ALA A 19 30.82 53.33 20.42
N GLY A 20 31.09 52.34 21.29
CA GLY A 20 30.19 51.22 21.51
C GLY A 20 28.83 51.68 22.01
N ALA A 21 27.81 51.51 21.16
CA ALA A 21 26.46 51.27 21.62
C ALA A 21 26.24 49.75 21.61
N LEU A 22 26.34 49.13 22.79
CA LEU A 22 25.85 47.78 23.03
C LEU A 22 24.33 47.78 22.77
N ALA A 23 23.92 47.58 21.52
CA ALA A 23 22.55 47.23 21.20
C ALA A 23 22.31 45.80 21.72
N LEU A 24 21.88 45.70 22.97
CA LEU A 24 21.34 44.49 23.57
C LEU A 24 20.21 44.01 22.65
N TRP A 25 20.45 42.91 21.92
CA TRP A 25 19.38 42.13 21.33
C TRP A 25 18.54 41.58 22.49
N VAL A 26 17.51 42.33 22.88
CA VAL A 26 16.46 41.84 23.77
C VAL A 26 15.65 40.86 22.95
N TYR A 27 15.96 39.57 23.06
CA TYR A 27 15.05 38.53 22.62
C TYR A 27 13.71 38.77 23.35
N PRO A 28 12.57 38.85 22.64
CA PRO A 28 11.29 38.94 23.32
C PRO A 28 11.18 37.73 24.25
N SER A 29 11.11 38.01 25.54
CA SER A 29 10.89 37.00 26.57
C SER A 29 9.61 36.27 26.24
N SER A 30 9.69 34.97 25.98
CA SER A 30 8.52 34.10 25.87
C SER A 30 7.59 34.37 27.06
N PRO A 31 6.26 34.47 26.86
CA PRO A 31 5.33 34.65 27.97
C PRO A 31 5.56 33.53 28.99
N ALA A 32 5.63 33.90 30.28
CA ALA A 32 5.80 32.93 31.35
C ALA A 32 4.62 31.95 31.31
N SER A 33 4.91 30.67 31.05
CA SER A 33 3.90 29.60 31.12
C SER A 33 3.27 29.61 32.51
N THR A 34 1.95 29.69 32.57
CA THR A 34 1.25 29.68 33.85
C THR A 34 1.31 28.28 34.48
N ASP A 35 1.11 28.20 35.79
CA ASP A 35 1.02 26.93 36.52
C ASP A 35 -0.13 26.02 36.00
N SER A 36 -1.15 26.61 35.38
CA SER A 36 -2.19 25.88 34.64
C SER A 36 -1.68 25.26 33.34
N ASP A 37 -0.80 25.94 32.60
CA ASP A 37 -0.25 25.44 31.34
C ASP A 37 0.70 24.25 31.59
N LEU A 38 1.54 24.36 32.62
CA LEU A 38 2.44 23.29 33.08
C LEU A 38 1.65 22.08 33.58
N ARG A 39 0.61 22.27 34.37
CA ARG A 39 -0.28 21.18 34.82
C ARG A 39 -1.02 20.52 33.66
N GLY A 40 -1.49 21.30 32.69
CA GLY A 40 -2.11 20.78 31.47
C GLY A 40 -1.14 19.94 30.62
N ALA A 41 0.10 20.42 30.44
CA ALA A 41 1.14 19.69 29.73
C ALA A 41 1.51 18.38 30.45
N MET A 42 1.68 18.41 31.78
CA MET A 42 1.96 17.22 32.59
C MET A 42 0.80 16.22 32.57
N ALA A 43 -0.46 16.69 32.56
CA ALA A 43 -1.63 15.84 32.43
C ALA A 43 -1.69 15.14 31.05
N ASN A 44 -1.37 15.86 29.97
CA ASN A 44 -1.28 15.28 28.63
C ASN A 44 -0.17 14.22 28.54
N VAL A 45 1.01 14.51 29.11
CA VAL A 45 2.10 13.54 29.20
C VAL A 45 1.67 12.32 30.02
N GLY A 46 0.98 12.53 31.15
CA GLY A 46 0.39 11.46 31.96
C GLY A 46 -0.56 10.58 31.14
N MET A 47 -1.51 11.16 30.41
CA MET A 47 -2.42 10.40 29.55
C MET A 47 -1.70 9.61 28.46
N LEU A 48 -0.64 10.16 27.85
CA LEU A 48 0.15 9.47 26.84
C LEU A 48 0.95 8.30 27.44
N LEU A 49 1.54 8.49 28.62
CA LEU A 49 2.28 7.46 29.35
C LEU A 49 1.37 6.37 29.89
N ASP A 50 0.17 6.69 30.34
CA ASP A 50 -0.82 5.71 30.78
C ASP A 50 -1.31 4.87 29.60
N ARG A 51 -1.48 5.49 28.43
CA ARG A 51 -1.86 4.76 27.20
C ARG A 51 -0.76 3.84 26.70
N SER A 52 0.50 4.31 26.73
CA SER A 52 1.64 3.46 26.35
C SER A 52 1.84 2.31 27.34
N GLN A 53 1.67 2.53 28.65
CA GLN A 53 1.69 1.47 29.65
C GLN A 53 0.55 0.46 29.44
N GLN A 54 -0.66 0.90 29.08
CA GLN A 54 -1.75 0.00 28.74
C GLN A 54 -1.42 -0.86 27.52
N ASP A 55 -0.88 -0.28 26.45
CA ASP A 55 -0.51 -1.01 25.24
C ASP A 55 0.65 -2.01 25.51
N LEU A 56 1.57 -1.70 26.42
CA LEU A 56 2.67 -2.59 26.85
C LEU A 56 2.26 -3.66 27.87
N SER A 57 1.23 -3.40 28.69
CA SER A 57 0.75 -4.32 29.74
C SER A 57 -0.34 -5.28 29.26
N SER A 58 -1.06 -4.94 28.18
CA SER A 58 -1.73 -5.95 27.36
C SER A 58 -0.68 -6.86 26.73
N ASN A 59 -0.98 -8.16 26.59
CA ASN A 59 -0.12 -9.10 25.85
C ASN A 59 0.35 -8.40 24.55
N PRO A 60 1.66 -8.19 24.32
CA PRO A 60 2.15 -7.44 23.16
C PRO A 60 1.79 -8.09 21.81
N LEU A 61 1.20 -9.30 21.84
CA LEU A 61 0.63 -10.01 20.69
C LEU A 61 -0.91 -10.03 20.68
N ALA A 62 -1.58 -9.56 21.73
CA ALA A 62 -3.02 -9.32 21.70
C ALA A 62 -3.27 -8.11 20.83
N ARG A 63 -3.53 -8.36 19.54
CA ARG A 63 -3.99 -7.35 18.60
C ARG A 63 -5.16 -6.61 19.23
N ARG A 64 -4.95 -5.32 19.51
CA ARG A 64 -6.03 -4.41 19.89
C ARG A 64 -6.96 -4.29 18.69
N SER A 65 -8.12 -4.95 18.72
CA SER A 65 -9.11 -4.83 17.66
C SER A 65 -9.46 -3.36 17.46
N LEU A 66 -9.34 -2.90 16.22
CA LEU A 66 -9.68 -1.53 15.87
C LEU A 66 -11.21 -1.40 15.82
N PRO A 67 -11.77 -0.28 16.31
CA PRO A 67 -13.19 -0.04 16.13
C PRO A 67 -13.52 0.00 14.63
N ALA A 68 -14.65 -0.60 14.23
CA ALA A 68 -15.03 -0.80 12.83
C ALA A 68 -15.00 0.51 12.01
N SER A 69 -15.38 1.64 12.62
CA SER A 69 -15.34 2.96 11.96
C SER A 69 -13.93 3.47 11.68
N ALA A 70 -12.94 3.10 12.50
CA ALA A 70 -11.54 3.42 12.24
C ALA A 70 -10.95 2.48 11.19
N ALA A 71 -11.26 1.17 11.27
CA ALA A 71 -10.82 0.19 10.29
C ALA A 71 -11.34 0.51 8.87
N ALA A 72 -12.60 0.95 8.74
CA ALA A 72 -13.20 1.32 7.46
C ALA A 72 -12.57 2.56 6.78
N ARG A 73 -11.74 3.33 7.50
CA ARG A 73 -11.01 4.49 6.94
C ARG A 73 -9.57 4.15 6.55
N LEU A 74 -9.13 2.90 6.74
CA LEU A 74 -7.76 2.50 6.41
C LEU A 74 -7.62 2.26 4.92
N ASP A 75 -6.63 2.92 4.31
CA ASP A 75 -6.22 2.61 2.94
C ASP A 75 -5.12 1.55 2.95
N CYS A 76 -5.54 0.29 2.95
CA CYS A 76 -4.66 -0.87 3.18
C CYS A 76 -3.55 -0.96 2.12
N ILE A 77 -3.86 -0.60 0.88
CA ILE A 77 -2.97 -0.81 -0.26
C ILE A 77 -1.79 0.17 -0.28
N ASP A 78 -1.90 1.31 0.41
CA ASP A 78 -0.80 2.30 0.49
C ASP A 78 0.48 1.69 1.05
N CYS A 79 0.36 0.70 1.94
CA CYS A 79 1.49 -0.07 2.45
C CYS A 79 1.53 -1.51 1.92
N HIS A 80 0.39 -2.12 1.64
CA HIS A 80 0.30 -3.55 1.28
C HIS A 80 0.15 -3.83 -0.22
N VAL A 81 0.47 -2.89 -1.11
CA VAL A 81 0.41 -3.10 -2.57
C VAL A 81 1.15 -4.36 -3.04
N ASN A 82 2.32 -4.64 -2.48
CA ASN A 82 3.12 -5.82 -2.84
C ASN A 82 2.64 -7.12 -2.18
N ASN A 83 1.73 -7.01 -1.21
CA ASN A 83 1.18 -8.14 -0.46
C ASN A 83 -0.25 -8.47 -0.90
N ASP A 84 -0.80 -7.82 -1.93
CA ASP A 84 -2.14 -8.09 -2.44
C ASP A 84 -2.14 -9.36 -3.34
N PRO A 85 -2.71 -10.49 -2.88
CA PRO A 85 -2.78 -11.70 -3.69
C PRO A 85 -3.69 -11.54 -4.91
N HIS A 86 -4.60 -10.56 -4.90
CA HIS A 86 -5.55 -10.32 -5.98
C HIS A 86 -4.95 -9.47 -7.10
N ARG A 87 -3.75 -8.90 -6.91
CA ARG A 87 -3.07 -8.06 -7.91
C ARG A 87 -3.99 -6.95 -8.42
N THR A 88 -4.66 -6.27 -7.50
CA THR A 88 -5.60 -5.15 -7.72
C THR A 88 -6.90 -5.50 -8.43
N LEU A 89 -7.19 -6.79 -8.69
CA LEU A 89 -8.40 -7.23 -9.39
C LEU A 89 -9.69 -6.69 -8.76
N PHE A 90 -9.76 -6.65 -7.43
CA PHE A 90 -10.93 -6.18 -6.67
C PHE A 90 -10.82 -4.71 -6.23
N GLY A 91 -9.80 -3.97 -6.71
CA GLY A 91 -9.56 -2.59 -6.32
C GLY A 91 -8.95 -2.44 -4.92
N ARG A 92 -9.26 -1.31 -4.25
CA ARG A 92 -8.65 -0.91 -2.96
C ARG A 92 -9.55 -1.17 -1.74
N ASP A 93 -10.80 -1.60 -1.95
CA ASP A 93 -11.79 -1.82 -0.89
C ASP A 93 -11.59 -3.17 -0.19
N CYS A 94 -10.46 -3.31 0.52
CA CYS A 94 -10.11 -4.55 1.21
C CYS A 94 -11.13 -4.90 2.31
N GLN A 95 -11.67 -3.88 2.97
CA GLN A 95 -12.64 -4.00 4.06
C GLN A 95 -14.01 -4.51 3.64
N GLY A 96 -14.32 -4.51 2.33
CA GLY A 96 -15.56 -5.11 1.81
C GLY A 96 -15.64 -6.62 2.07
N CYS A 97 -14.48 -7.29 2.17
CA CYS A 97 -14.38 -8.73 2.38
C CYS A 97 -13.54 -9.12 3.62
N HIS A 98 -12.54 -8.31 3.96
CA HIS A 98 -11.58 -8.61 5.02
C HIS A 98 -11.77 -7.72 6.24
N THR A 99 -11.47 -8.24 7.42
CA THR A 99 -11.40 -7.43 8.64
C THR A 99 -9.97 -7.38 9.15
N VAL A 100 -9.65 -6.39 9.97
CA VAL A 100 -8.32 -6.26 10.60
C VAL A 100 -8.02 -7.41 11.57
N ASP A 101 -9.07 -8.02 12.13
CA ASP A 101 -8.96 -9.15 13.05
C ASP A 101 -8.90 -10.49 12.31
N VAL A 102 -9.66 -10.63 11.21
CA VAL A 102 -9.77 -11.85 10.41
C VAL A 102 -9.67 -11.53 8.92
N TRP A 103 -8.59 -12.01 8.30
CA TRP A 103 -8.33 -11.82 6.87
C TRP A 103 -8.95 -12.93 6.00
N THR A 104 -9.24 -14.10 6.57
CA THR A 104 -9.89 -15.16 5.81
C THR A 104 -11.37 -14.83 5.61
N VAL A 105 -11.86 -14.91 4.38
CA VAL A 105 -13.28 -14.76 4.08
C VAL A 105 -14.00 -16.04 4.52
N ALA A 106 -14.82 -15.94 5.56
CA ALA A 106 -15.62 -17.05 6.02
C ALA A 106 -16.57 -17.53 4.90
N ASN A 107 -16.66 -18.85 4.71
CA ASN A 107 -17.54 -19.48 3.74
C ASN A 107 -17.28 -19.12 2.26
N PHE A 108 -16.07 -18.70 1.88
CA PHE A 108 -15.73 -18.63 0.45
C PHE A 108 -15.94 -20.02 -0.19
N ARG A 109 -16.68 -20.03 -1.29
CA ARG A 109 -16.95 -21.22 -2.11
C ARG A 109 -16.59 -20.90 -3.54
N HIS A 110 -15.74 -21.72 -4.15
CA HIS A 110 -15.57 -21.67 -5.59
C HIS A 110 -16.93 -21.86 -6.28
N PRO A 111 -17.20 -21.13 -7.37
CA PRO A 111 -18.35 -21.43 -8.23
C PRO A 111 -18.34 -22.89 -8.69
N SER A 112 -19.49 -23.36 -9.17
CA SER A 112 -19.62 -24.69 -9.78
C SER A 112 -18.48 -24.94 -10.77
N PRO A 113 -17.91 -26.16 -10.83
CA PRO A 113 -16.92 -26.53 -11.86
C PRO A 113 -17.44 -26.40 -13.30
N ARG A 114 -18.74 -26.16 -13.50
CA ARG A 114 -19.37 -25.87 -14.80
C ARG A 114 -19.60 -24.37 -15.05
N SER A 115 -19.13 -23.50 -14.16
CA SER A 115 -19.24 -22.05 -14.34
C SER A 115 -18.42 -21.60 -15.56
N GLU A 116 -18.98 -20.68 -16.33
CA GLU A 116 -18.31 -20.04 -17.48
C GLU A 116 -17.64 -18.71 -17.09
N ASN A 117 -17.95 -18.18 -15.90
CA ASN A 117 -17.51 -16.87 -15.42
C ASN A 117 -16.19 -16.95 -14.64
N CYS A 118 -15.22 -17.71 -15.14
CA CYS A 118 -13.91 -17.85 -14.48
C CYS A 118 -13.18 -16.51 -14.36
N VAL A 119 -13.35 -15.65 -15.36
CA VAL A 119 -12.66 -14.36 -15.51
C VAL A 119 -13.02 -13.32 -14.44
N GLU A 120 -14.10 -13.52 -13.70
CA GLU A 120 -14.43 -12.68 -12.54
C GLU A 120 -13.33 -12.74 -11.46
N CYS A 121 -12.58 -13.85 -11.40
CA CYS A 121 -11.50 -14.05 -10.42
C CYS A 121 -10.16 -14.45 -11.06
N HIS A 122 -10.16 -15.16 -12.20
CA HIS A 122 -8.95 -15.69 -12.83
C HIS A 122 -8.69 -15.01 -14.17
N GLN A 123 -7.60 -14.24 -14.24
CA GLN A 123 -7.18 -13.59 -15.47
C GLN A 123 -6.22 -14.48 -16.27
N ALA A 124 -6.36 -14.45 -17.59
CA ALA A 124 -5.41 -15.11 -18.48
C ALA A 124 -4.03 -14.43 -18.35
N PRO A 125 -2.93 -15.21 -18.45
CA PRO A 125 -1.59 -14.62 -18.44
C PRO A 125 -1.39 -13.75 -19.70
N PRO A 126 -0.49 -12.75 -19.65
CA PRO A 126 -0.25 -11.83 -20.78
C PRO A 126 0.02 -12.52 -22.12
N SER A 127 0.58 -13.74 -22.09
CA SER A 127 0.84 -14.55 -23.28
C SER A 127 -0.39 -14.85 -24.13
N HIS A 128 -1.59 -14.89 -23.53
CA HIS A 128 -2.83 -15.16 -24.28
C HIS A 128 -3.26 -13.99 -25.16
N TYR A 129 -2.73 -12.79 -24.91
CA TYR A 129 -2.99 -11.60 -25.70
C TYR A 129 -1.96 -11.39 -26.82
N MET A 130 -0.99 -12.29 -26.96
CA MET A 130 0.07 -12.21 -27.97
C MET A 130 -0.31 -12.98 -29.24
N MET A 131 0.25 -12.56 -30.38
CA MET A 131 0.01 -13.21 -31.67
C MET A 131 0.44 -14.69 -31.68
N HIS A 132 1.49 -15.05 -30.93
CA HIS A 132 1.93 -16.45 -30.83
C HIS A 132 0.82 -17.38 -30.30
N PHE A 133 0.07 -16.95 -29.29
CA PHE A 133 -1.07 -17.72 -28.77
C PHE A 133 -2.16 -17.86 -29.84
N ARG A 134 -2.55 -16.76 -30.48
CA ARG A 134 -3.60 -16.74 -31.50
C ARG A 134 -3.27 -17.57 -32.74
N MET A 135 -2.00 -17.64 -33.14
CA MET A 135 -1.59 -18.38 -34.33
C MET A 135 -1.26 -19.85 -34.06
N MET A 136 -0.79 -20.18 -32.85
CA MET A 136 -0.30 -21.53 -32.55
C MET A 136 -1.21 -22.26 -31.56
N SER A 137 -1.31 -21.78 -30.33
CA SER A 137 -1.95 -22.50 -29.24
C SER A 137 -3.48 -22.57 -29.40
N GLN A 138 -4.10 -21.46 -29.79
CA GLN A 138 -5.55 -21.37 -29.91
C GLN A 138 -6.12 -22.26 -31.05
N PRO A 139 -5.58 -22.25 -32.29
CA PRO A 139 -6.03 -23.16 -33.34
C PRO A 139 -5.77 -24.63 -33.00
N MET A 140 -4.67 -24.91 -32.28
CA MET A 140 -4.33 -26.27 -31.86
C MET A 140 -5.32 -26.84 -30.82
N ALA A 141 -5.98 -25.99 -30.04
CA ALA A 141 -7.08 -26.36 -29.16
C ALA A 141 -8.42 -26.53 -29.91
N GLY A 142 -8.47 -26.30 -31.22
CA GLY A 142 -9.69 -26.38 -32.02
C GLY A 142 -10.67 -25.24 -31.78
N GLN A 143 -10.23 -24.13 -31.19
CA GLN A 143 -11.08 -23.00 -30.80
C GLN A 143 -10.64 -21.67 -31.45
N PRO A 144 -10.59 -21.56 -32.79
CA PRO A 144 -10.00 -20.41 -33.49
C PRO A 144 -10.72 -19.07 -33.25
N ASN A 145 -12.00 -19.11 -32.86
CA ASN A 145 -12.84 -17.92 -32.65
C ASN A 145 -13.17 -17.65 -31.17
N ALA A 146 -12.60 -18.43 -30.24
CA ALA A 146 -12.82 -18.19 -28.81
C ALA A 146 -12.19 -16.87 -28.37
N GLN A 147 -12.89 -16.16 -27.49
CA GLN A 147 -12.33 -15.04 -26.75
C GLN A 147 -11.43 -15.59 -25.63
N VAL A 148 -10.42 -14.81 -25.21
CA VAL A 148 -9.43 -15.25 -24.22
C VAL A 148 -10.09 -15.54 -22.87
N GLU A 149 -11.16 -14.80 -22.57
CA GLU A 149 -11.94 -14.88 -21.34
C GLU A 149 -12.86 -16.11 -21.30
N GLN A 150 -13.08 -16.79 -22.43
CA GLN A 150 -13.87 -18.02 -22.53
C GLN A 150 -13.04 -19.25 -22.13
N CYS A 151 -12.43 -19.19 -20.94
CA CYS A 151 -11.46 -20.16 -20.46
C CYS A 151 -11.99 -21.61 -20.51
N PHE A 152 -13.27 -21.79 -20.22
CA PHE A 152 -13.99 -23.08 -20.15
C PHE A 152 -14.02 -23.86 -21.48
N LEU A 153 -13.79 -23.19 -22.62
CA LEU A 153 -13.71 -23.85 -23.94
C LEU A 153 -12.44 -24.69 -24.10
N CYS A 154 -11.35 -24.28 -23.44
CA CYS A 154 -10.04 -24.90 -23.59
C CYS A 154 -9.52 -25.54 -22.30
N HIS A 155 -9.72 -24.90 -21.15
CA HIS A 155 -9.16 -25.34 -19.87
C HIS A 155 -10.16 -26.16 -19.07
N GLN A 156 -9.62 -27.15 -18.35
CA GLN A 156 -10.37 -27.96 -17.39
C GLN A 156 -10.17 -27.44 -15.97
N THR A 157 -11.06 -27.83 -15.05
CA THR A 157 -11.06 -27.39 -13.66
C THR A 157 -10.10 -28.16 -12.76
N ASP A 158 -9.48 -29.22 -13.27
CA ASP A 158 -8.47 -30.02 -12.59
C ASP A 158 -7.05 -29.42 -12.75
N ALA A 159 -6.72 -28.90 -13.94
CA ALA A 159 -5.46 -28.23 -14.22
C ALA A 159 -5.51 -27.34 -15.48
N TRP A 160 -4.90 -26.16 -15.41
CA TRP A 160 -4.74 -25.26 -16.58
C TRP A 160 -3.95 -25.90 -17.73
N ASN A 161 -3.04 -26.82 -17.43
CA ASN A 161 -2.25 -27.56 -18.42
C ASN A 161 -3.02 -28.71 -19.08
N ASN A 162 -4.19 -29.09 -18.55
CA ASN A 162 -5.04 -30.11 -19.13
C ASN A 162 -6.03 -29.46 -20.12
N ILE A 163 -5.63 -29.46 -21.39
CA ILE A 163 -6.41 -28.81 -22.45
C ILE A 163 -7.49 -29.77 -22.95
N ARG A 164 -8.75 -29.34 -22.90
CA ARG A 164 -9.93 -30.10 -23.35
C ARG A 164 -9.73 -30.56 -24.80
N GLY A 165 -9.89 -31.86 -25.05
CA GLY A 165 -9.77 -32.46 -26.38
C GLY A 165 -8.34 -32.60 -26.90
N VAL A 166 -7.33 -32.09 -26.20
CA VAL A 166 -5.91 -32.18 -26.60
C VAL A 166 -5.08 -32.98 -25.58
N GLY A 167 -5.38 -32.84 -24.29
CA GLY A 167 -4.65 -33.47 -23.19
C GLY A 167 -3.59 -32.54 -22.58
N TRP A 168 -2.62 -33.15 -21.89
CA TRP A 168 -1.63 -32.42 -21.09
C TRP A 168 -0.60 -31.67 -21.95
N ARG A 169 -0.47 -30.37 -21.74
CA ARG A 169 0.50 -29.52 -22.43
C ARG A 169 1.36 -28.78 -21.41
N LYS A 170 2.67 -28.87 -21.56
CA LYS A 170 3.60 -28.04 -20.79
C LYS A 170 3.61 -26.66 -21.43
N MET A 171 3.10 -25.67 -20.71
CA MET A 171 3.30 -24.27 -21.06
C MET A 171 4.60 -23.82 -20.38
N HIS A 172 5.57 -23.38 -21.17
CA HIS A 172 6.80 -22.72 -20.72
C HIS A 172 6.68 -21.22 -21.00
#